data_AF-A0A4R7YR86-F1
#
_entry.id   AF-A0A4R7YR86-F1
#
_cell.length_a   1.000
_cell.length_b   1.000
_cell.length_c   1.000
_cell.angle_alpha   90.00
_cell.angle_beta   90.00
_cell.angle_gamma   90.00
#
_symmetry.space_group_name_H-M   'P 1'
#
loop_
_entity.id
_entity.type
_entity.pdbx_description
1 polymer ?
#
loop_
_entity_poly.entity_id
_entity_poly.type
_entity_poly.pdbx_seq_one_letter_code
_entity_poly.pdbx_strand_id
1 'polypeptide(L)'
;MNKSTISDLLLTGLESFLEVNNISQSEIFEKVIAKILKMNELDHLIDSATEDIFKFQFLLLKETDRGVALMSAAYLENSLEFLLKKYFIKNISSKDDPFNKYGFLSSFSSKIDLTYMLGLISYKTKQELNQIRKMRNTFAHSADFIDFDKQSLSDKCDNLNEYKKLEDSSPRDIFIDAVFRLSGIIYTTRLEIDERQEKNDRDSYQFDIRELIPDFKKEFLKELKGYIKNIE
;
A
#
# COMPACT_ATOMS: atom_id res chain seq x y z
N MET A 1 3.96 27.61 -24.98
CA MET A 1 2.77 27.46 -25.84
C MET A 1 2.26 26.05 -25.64
N ASN A 2 1.10 25.91 -25.00
CA ASN A 2 0.50 24.61 -24.66
C ASN A 2 0.30 23.78 -25.93
N LYS A 3 0.98 22.64 -26.02
CA LYS A 3 0.50 21.54 -26.86
C LYS A 3 -0.61 20.87 -26.06
N SER A 4 -1.86 21.29 -26.27
CA SER A 4 -2.98 20.46 -25.86
C SER A 4 -2.88 19.16 -26.67
N THR A 5 -2.53 18.08 -25.99
CA THR A 5 -2.42 16.74 -26.56
C THR A 5 -3.80 16.26 -27.01
N ILE A 6 -3.88 15.27 -27.90
CA ILE A 6 -5.16 14.62 -28.27
C ILE A 6 -5.92 14.13 -27.02
N SER A 7 -5.17 13.75 -25.98
CA SER A 7 -5.68 13.43 -24.64
C SER A 7 -6.45 14.60 -24.00
N ASP A 8 -5.93 15.83 -24.08
CA ASP A 8 -6.56 17.00 -23.45
C ASP A 8 -7.88 17.37 -24.13
N LEU A 9 -7.95 17.22 -25.46
CA LEU A 9 -9.15 17.47 -26.26
C LEU A 9 -10.23 16.41 -25.99
N LEU A 10 -9.82 15.14 -25.84
CA LEU A 10 -10.70 14.04 -25.43
C LEU A 10 -11.21 14.25 -24.01
N LEU A 11 -10.37 14.71 -23.09
CA LEU A 11 -10.73 14.97 -21.70
C LEU A 11 -11.73 16.12 -21.61
N THR A 12 -11.52 17.23 -22.31
CA THR A 12 -12.48 18.36 -22.36
C THR A 12 -13.80 17.97 -23.02
N GLY A 13 -13.75 17.15 -24.08
CA GLY A 13 -14.94 16.60 -24.72
C GLY A 13 -15.73 15.67 -23.80
N LEU A 14 -15.04 14.81 -23.05
CA LEU A 14 -15.63 13.94 -22.04
C LEU A 14 -16.28 14.75 -20.92
N GLU A 15 -15.59 15.77 -20.40
CA GLU A 15 -16.07 16.64 -19.33
C GLU A 15 -17.35 17.39 -19.74
N SER A 16 -17.35 17.96 -20.93
CA SER A 16 -18.55 18.62 -21.48
C SER A 16 -19.72 17.63 -21.59
N PHE A 17 -19.45 16.39 -22.03
CA PHE A 17 -20.45 15.34 -22.10
C PHE A 17 -20.99 14.95 -20.71
N LEU A 18 -20.12 14.84 -19.71
CA LEU A 18 -20.48 14.48 -18.33
C LEU A 18 -21.37 15.54 -17.68
N GLU A 19 -21.00 16.81 -17.82
CA GLU A 19 -21.77 17.94 -17.29
C GLU A 19 -23.16 18.02 -17.93
N VAL A 20 -23.24 17.90 -19.26
CA VAL A 20 -24.52 17.94 -19.98
C VAL A 20 -25.47 16.83 -19.55
N ASN A 21 -24.95 15.64 -19.25
CA ASN A 21 -25.77 14.49 -18.91
C ASN A 21 -26.01 14.32 -17.40
N ASN A 22 -25.47 15.21 -16.56
CA ASN A 22 -25.49 15.10 -15.10
C ASN A 22 -25.01 13.72 -14.60
N ILE A 23 -24.06 13.12 -15.32
CA ILE A 23 -23.47 11.82 -14.99
C ILE A 23 -22.18 12.09 -14.23
N SER A 24 -22.00 11.46 -13.08
CA SER A 24 -20.72 11.55 -12.37
C SER A 24 -19.63 10.80 -13.16
N GLN A 25 -18.40 11.28 -13.11
CA GLN A 25 -17.29 10.59 -13.79
C GLN A 25 -17.03 9.19 -13.25
N SER A 26 -17.25 8.98 -11.94
CA SER A 26 -17.24 7.65 -11.32
C SER A 26 -18.23 6.73 -12.02
N GLU A 27 -19.43 7.21 -12.32
CA GLU A 27 -20.48 6.42 -12.97
C GLU A 27 -20.15 6.09 -14.44
N ILE A 28 -19.56 7.03 -15.19
CA ILE A 28 -19.07 6.71 -16.55
C ILE A 28 -17.94 5.69 -16.49
N PHE A 29 -17.01 5.85 -15.56
CA PHE A 29 -15.87 4.93 -15.43
C PHE A 29 -16.31 3.53 -15.01
N GLU A 30 -17.20 3.39 -14.02
CA GLU A 30 -17.82 2.12 -13.65
C GLU A 30 -18.46 1.46 -14.88
N LYS A 31 -19.19 2.23 -15.71
CA LYS A 31 -19.77 1.72 -16.97
C LYS A 31 -18.71 1.30 -17.99
N VAL A 32 -17.63 2.06 -18.15
CA VAL A 32 -16.54 1.78 -19.10
C VAL A 32 -15.72 0.56 -18.66
N ILE A 33 -15.28 0.50 -17.40
CA ILE A 33 -14.55 -0.65 -16.85
C ILE A 33 -15.43 -1.88 -16.83
N ALA A 34 -16.68 -1.77 -16.38
CA ALA A 34 -17.61 -2.89 -16.44
C ALA A 34 -17.66 -3.44 -17.87
N LYS A 35 -17.87 -2.56 -18.87
CA LYS A 35 -17.90 -2.94 -20.28
C LYS A 35 -16.60 -3.61 -20.75
N ILE A 36 -15.44 -3.05 -20.43
CA ILE A 36 -14.13 -3.62 -20.80
C ILE A 36 -13.96 -5.00 -20.17
N LEU A 37 -14.29 -5.16 -18.89
CA LEU A 37 -14.20 -6.45 -18.20
C LEU A 37 -15.15 -7.48 -18.81
N LYS A 38 -16.41 -7.10 -19.14
CA LYS A 38 -17.34 -8.00 -19.85
C LYS A 38 -16.79 -8.44 -21.20
N MET A 39 -16.21 -7.51 -21.95
CA MET A 39 -15.63 -7.79 -23.27
C MET A 39 -14.44 -8.75 -23.21
N ASN A 40 -13.84 -8.94 -22.03
CA ASN A 40 -12.72 -9.85 -21.80
C ASN A 40 -13.09 -11.03 -20.89
N GLU A 41 -14.38 -11.32 -20.70
CA GLU A 41 -14.87 -12.44 -19.85
C GLU A 41 -14.45 -12.35 -18.37
N LEU A 42 -14.23 -11.13 -17.87
CA LEU A 42 -13.80 -10.83 -16.50
C LEU A 42 -14.91 -10.18 -15.66
N ASP A 43 -16.18 -10.48 -15.93
CA ASP A 43 -17.33 -9.88 -15.24
C ASP A 43 -17.28 -10.04 -13.71
N HIS A 44 -16.73 -11.16 -13.24
CA HIS A 44 -16.58 -11.46 -11.82
C HIS A 44 -15.65 -10.49 -11.07
N LEU A 45 -14.83 -9.71 -11.79
CA LEU A 45 -13.96 -8.70 -11.21
C LEU A 45 -14.62 -7.32 -11.10
N ILE A 46 -15.79 -7.10 -11.71
CA ILE A 46 -16.41 -5.76 -11.79
C ILE A 46 -16.62 -5.16 -10.40
N ASP A 47 -17.18 -5.91 -9.46
CA ASP A 47 -17.41 -5.41 -8.10
C ASP A 47 -16.09 -5.04 -7.40
N SER A 48 -15.06 -5.88 -7.53
CA SER A 48 -13.72 -5.59 -6.99
C SER A 48 -13.02 -4.42 -7.70
N ALA A 49 -13.25 -4.28 -9.01
CA ALA A 49 -12.68 -3.25 -9.86
C ALA A 49 -13.48 -1.93 -9.81
N THR A 50 -14.56 -1.88 -9.04
CA THR A 50 -15.35 -0.66 -8.83
C THR A 50 -15.27 -0.18 -7.37
N GLU A 51 -14.56 -0.91 -6.50
CA GLU A 51 -14.12 -0.42 -5.20
C GLU A 51 -13.12 0.75 -5.32
N ASP A 52 -12.98 1.47 -4.21
CA ASP A 52 -12.35 2.79 -4.00
C ASP A 52 -11.11 3.18 -4.83
N ILE A 53 -10.29 2.23 -5.30
CA ILE A 53 -9.04 2.48 -6.05
C ILE A 53 -9.32 3.19 -7.37
N PHE A 54 -10.31 2.70 -8.12
CA PHE A 54 -10.61 3.21 -9.45
C PHE A 54 -11.31 4.56 -9.41
N LYS A 55 -12.21 4.75 -8.43
CA LYS A 55 -12.81 6.05 -8.12
C LYS A 55 -11.74 7.07 -7.77
N PHE A 56 -10.79 6.67 -6.95
CA PHE A 56 -9.67 7.51 -6.55
C PHE A 56 -8.79 7.92 -7.74
N GLN A 57 -8.43 6.98 -8.63
CA GLN A 57 -7.64 7.29 -9.83
C GLN A 57 -8.34 8.34 -10.71
N PHE A 58 -9.66 8.22 -10.87
CA PHE A 58 -10.42 9.18 -11.63
C PHE A 58 -10.33 10.59 -11.01
N LEU A 59 -10.49 10.70 -9.68
CA LEU A 59 -10.38 11.98 -8.99
C LEU A 59 -9.04 12.68 -9.25
N LEU A 60 -7.94 11.92 -9.36
CA LEU A 60 -6.60 12.47 -9.64
C LEU A 60 -6.50 13.14 -11.01
N LEU A 61 -7.28 12.73 -12.00
CA LEU A 61 -7.20 13.29 -13.36
C LEU A 61 -7.52 14.79 -13.39
N LYS A 62 -8.40 15.25 -12.49
CA LYS A 62 -8.80 16.65 -12.35
C LYS A 62 -7.93 17.48 -11.42
N GLU A 63 -7.05 16.83 -10.69
CA GLU A 63 -6.23 17.49 -9.69
C GLU A 63 -5.02 18.18 -10.31
N THR A 64 -4.61 19.28 -9.69
CA THR A 64 -3.30 19.87 -9.96
C THR A 64 -2.19 18.86 -9.67
N ASP A 65 -0.99 19.03 -10.23
CA ASP A 65 0.14 18.13 -9.94
C ASP A 65 0.44 18.01 -8.45
N ARG A 66 0.31 19.12 -7.72
CA ARG A 66 0.40 19.14 -6.25
C ARG A 66 -0.72 18.33 -5.61
N GLY A 67 -1.97 18.50 -6.08
CA GLY A 67 -3.13 17.74 -5.63
C GLY A 67 -2.92 16.24 -5.84
N VAL A 68 -2.50 15.84 -7.04
CA VAL A 68 -2.17 14.45 -7.39
C VAL A 68 -1.15 13.89 -6.40
N ALA A 69 -0.01 14.54 -6.21
CA ALA A 69 1.04 14.05 -5.32
C ALA A 69 0.59 13.92 -3.85
N LEU A 70 -0.19 14.89 -3.35
CA LEU A 70 -0.67 14.88 -1.96
C LEU A 70 -1.73 13.82 -1.73
N MET A 71 -2.74 13.76 -2.61
CA MET A 71 -3.83 12.81 -2.52
C MET A 71 -3.32 11.38 -2.68
N SER A 72 -2.46 11.11 -3.67
CA SER A 72 -1.92 9.77 -3.90
C SER A 72 -1.12 9.25 -2.70
N ALA A 73 -0.31 10.10 -2.07
CA ALA A 73 0.44 9.69 -0.87
C ALA A 73 -0.48 9.41 0.31
N ALA A 74 -1.51 10.24 0.53
CA ALA A 74 -2.48 10.02 1.60
C ALA A 74 -3.29 8.73 1.38
N TYR A 75 -3.69 8.47 0.14
CA TYR A 75 -4.38 7.25 -0.24
C TYR A 75 -3.54 6.00 0.06
N LEU A 76 -2.30 5.96 -0.45
CA LEU A 76 -1.39 4.83 -0.22
C LEU A 76 -1.05 4.65 1.26
N GLU A 77 -0.89 5.74 2.02
CA GLU A 77 -0.67 5.69 3.47
C GLU A 77 -1.84 4.99 4.18
N ASN A 78 -3.07 5.37 3.84
CA ASN A 78 -4.29 4.75 4.39
C ASN A 78 -4.43 3.29 3.95
N SER A 79 -4.11 2.97 2.70
CA SER A 79 -4.13 1.59 2.20
C SER A 79 -3.17 0.69 2.98
N LEU A 80 -1.95 1.16 3.30
CA LEU A 80 -1.01 0.43 4.15
C LEU A 80 -1.54 0.27 5.58
N GLU A 81 -2.18 1.30 6.13
CA GLU A 81 -2.83 1.21 7.43
C GLU A 81 -3.93 0.14 7.45
N PHE A 82 -4.79 0.11 6.44
CA PHE A 82 -5.83 -0.93 6.33
C PHE A 82 -5.24 -2.34 6.17
N LEU A 83 -4.15 -2.48 5.42
CA LEU A 83 -3.42 -3.73 5.29
C LEU A 83 -2.86 -4.18 6.65
N LEU A 84 -2.17 -3.30 7.37
CA LEU A 84 -1.59 -3.60 8.67
C LEU A 84 -2.68 -3.89 9.73
N LYS A 85 -3.79 -3.15 9.72
CA LYS A 85 -4.95 -3.40 10.58
C LYS A 85 -5.58 -4.77 10.32
N LYS A 86 -5.64 -5.22 9.06
CA LYS A 86 -6.09 -6.58 8.74
C LYS A 86 -5.09 -7.63 9.23
N TYR A 87 -3.79 -7.34 9.14
CA TYR A 87 -2.73 -8.27 9.54
C TYR A 87 -2.60 -8.41 11.06
N PHE A 88 -2.81 -7.35 11.85
CA PHE A 88 -2.68 -7.41 13.30
C PHE A 88 -3.83 -8.16 13.97
N ILE A 89 -3.62 -8.53 15.24
CA ILE A 89 -4.68 -9.07 16.09
C ILE A 89 -5.80 -8.03 16.25
N LYS A 90 -7.05 -8.50 16.28
CA LYS A 90 -8.18 -7.68 16.70
C LYS A 90 -8.14 -7.43 18.22
N ASN A 91 -8.88 -6.41 18.67
CA ASN A 91 -9.03 -5.99 20.07
C ASN A 91 -7.84 -5.25 20.70
N ILE A 92 -6.97 -4.63 19.89
CA ILE A 92 -6.03 -3.63 20.40
C ILE A 92 -6.85 -2.48 21.01
N SER A 93 -6.56 -2.13 22.26
CA SER A 93 -7.27 -1.03 22.94
C SER A 93 -7.03 0.28 22.21
N SER A 94 -7.97 1.22 22.28
CA SER A 94 -7.79 2.54 21.64
C SER A 94 -6.57 3.32 22.16
N LYS A 95 -6.13 3.03 23.40
CA LYS A 95 -4.91 3.60 23.99
C LYS A 95 -3.64 3.03 23.35
N ASP A 96 -3.71 1.78 22.92
CA ASP A 96 -2.59 1.04 22.31
C ASP A 96 -2.63 1.06 20.78
N ASP A 97 -3.58 1.80 20.18
CA ASP A 97 -3.71 1.92 18.73
C ASP A 97 -2.41 2.51 18.14
N PRO A 98 -1.63 1.72 17.39
CA PRO A 98 -0.33 2.17 16.89
C PRO A 98 -0.46 3.22 15.80
N PHE A 99 -1.65 3.40 15.21
CA PHE A 99 -1.94 4.34 14.13
C PHE A 99 -2.39 5.71 14.64
N ASN A 100 -2.63 5.85 15.94
CA ASN A 100 -3.01 7.15 16.51
C ASN A 100 -1.92 8.21 16.25
N LYS A 101 -2.25 9.50 16.43
CA LYS A 101 -1.35 10.63 16.12
C LYS A 101 0.05 10.53 16.77
N TYR A 102 0.17 9.88 17.92
CA TYR A 102 1.43 9.72 18.66
C TYR A 102 1.95 8.28 18.65
N GLY A 103 1.30 7.39 17.91
CA GLY A 103 1.65 5.99 17.80
C GLY A 103 2.86 5.76 16.91
N PHE A 104 3.50 4.61 17.05
CA PHE A 104 4.70 4.27 16.30
C PHE A 104 4.43 3.95 14.81
N LEU A 105 3.16 3.84 14.40
CA LEU A 105 2.72 3.75 13.00
C LEU A 105 1.96 5.01 12.54
N SER A 106 2.13 6.13 13.22
CA SER A 106 1.52 7.41 12.86
C SER A 106 1.98 7.95 11.50
N SER A 107 3.18 7.60 11.03
CA SER A 107 3.76 8.17 9.79
C SER A 107 3.70 7.21 8.59
N PHE A 108 3.66 7.78 7.38
CA PHE A 108 3.74 7.00 6.15
C PHE A 108 5.01 6.14 6.08
N SER A 109 6.16 6.69 6.48
CA SER A 109 7.43 5.95 6.49
C SER A 109 7.41 4.74 7.42
N SER A 110 6.90 4.89 8.65
CA SER A 110 6.84 3.80 9.62
C SER A 110 5.90 2.68 9.16
N LYS A 111 4.78 3.04 8.51
CA LYS A 111 3.87 2.08 7.89
C LYS A 111 4.58 1.30 6.76
N ILE A 112 5.25 2.01 5.83
CA ILE A 112 6.02 1.37 4.74
C ILE A 112 7.06 0.40 5.29
N ASP A 113 7.85 0.84 6.28
CA ASP A 113 8.94 0.02 6.83
C ASP A 113 8.41 -1.24 7.52
N LEU A 114 7.36 -1.12 8.33
CA LEU A 114 6.79 -2.28 9.02
C LEU A 114 6.12 -3.25 8.04
N THR A 115 5.34 -2.76 7.08
CA THR A 115 4.70 -3.62 6.05
C THR A 115 5.76 -4.44 5.31
N TYR A 116 6.91 -3.84 4.98
CA TYR A 116 8.03 -4.56 4.38
C TYR A 116 8.68 -5.57 5.33
N MET A 117 8.96 -5.18 6.58
CA MET A 117 9.59 -6.07 7.56
C MET A 117 8.74 -7.31 7.87
N LEU A 118 7.41 -7.19 7.75
CA LEU A 118 6.47 -8.29 7.89
C LEU A 118 6.38 -9.18 6.64
N GLY A 119 7.08 -8.82 5.56
CA GLY A 119 7.05 -9.56 4.29
C GLY A 119 5.77 -9.35 3.47
N LEU A 120 4.95 -8.36 3.82
CA LEU A 120 3.67 -8.08 3.14
C LEU A 120 3.84 -7.30 1.84
N ILE A 121 5.02 -6.71 1.61
CA ILE A 121 5.36 -6.08 0.34
C ILE A 121 6.81 -6.40 -0.01
N SER A 122 7.14 -6.37 -1.30
CA SER A 122 8.51 -6.56 -1.76
C SER A 122 9.42 -5.37 -1.39
N TYR A 123 10.74 -5.59 -1.41
CA TYR A 123 11.71 -4.50 -1.25
C TYR A 123 11.54 -3.41 -2.32
N LYS A 124 11.22 -3.82 -3.55
CA LYS A 124 10.96 -2.90 -4.66
C LYS A 124 9.73 -2.03 -4.39
N THR A 125 8.61 -2.64 -3.99
CA THR A 125 7.38 -1.92 -3.60
C THR A 125 7.67 -0.91 -2.50
N LYS A 126 8.46 -1.29 -1.49
CA LYS A 126 8.94 -0.36 -0.44
C LYS A 126 9.72 0.83 -1.01
N GLN A 127 10.61 0.61 -1.98
CA GLN A 127 11.39 1.69 -2.59
C GLN A 127 10.50 2.67 -3.34
N GLU A 128 9.56 2.17 -4.15
CA GLU A 128 8.62 3.00 -4.92
C GLU A 128 7.69 3.81 -4.02
N LEU A 129 7.12 3.20 -2.96
CA LEU A 129 6.33 3.91 -1.95
C LEU A 129 7.14 5.04 -1.29
N ASN A 130 8.43 4.79 -1.01
CA ASN A 130 9.31 5.84 -0.47
C ASN A 130 9.63 6.94 -1.49
N GLN A 131 9.72 6.62 -2.78
CA GLN A 131 9.86 7.63 -3.82
C GLN A 131 8.62 8.52 -3.90
N ILE A 132 7.41 7.94 -3.91
CA ILE A 132 6.15 8.69 -3.85
C ILE A 132 6.10 9.59 -2.61
N ARG A 133 6.43 9.05 -1.44
CA ARG A 133 6.50 9.83 -0.18
C ARG A 133 7.46 11.03 -0.31
N LYS A 134 8.64 10.84 -0.91
CA LYS A 134 9.62 11.93 -1.13
C LYS A 134 9.12 12.97 -2.14
N MET A 135 8.45 12.54 -3.20
CA MET A 135 7.84 13.44 -4.19
C MET A 135 6.74 14.27 -3.54
N ARG A 136 5.83 13.65 -2.78
CA ARG A 136 4.82 14.38 -1.99
C ARG A 136 5.45 15.42 -1.07
N ASN A 137 6.53 15.09 -0.36
CA ASN A 137 7.21 16.04 0.51
C ASN A 137 7.78 17.23 -0.29
N THR A 138 8.26 16.98 -1.51
CA THR A 138 8.72 18.05 -2.41
C THR A 138 7.55 18.98 -2.78
N PHE A 139 6.40 18.42 -3.15
CA PHE A 139 5.18 19.18 -3.44
C PHE A 139 4.62 19.95 -2.24
N ALA A 140 4.66 19.36 -1.04
CA ALA A 140 4.12 19.94 0.19
C ALA A 140 4.99 21.09 0.75
N HIS A 141 6.31 21.04 0.56
CA HIS A 141 7.24 22.03 1.12
C HIS A 141 7.67 23.10 0.11
N SER A 142 7.26 22.99 -1.17
CA SER A 142 7.52 24.04 -2.16
C SER A 142 6.55 25.20 -1.98
N ALA A 143 7.08 26.40 -1.72
CA ALA A 143 6.29 27.63 -1.78
C ALA A 143 5.97 28.01 -3.24
N ASP A 144 6.88 27.70 -4.16
CA ASP A 144 6.73 27.99 -5.58
C ASP A 144 5.81 27.00 -6.29
N PHE A 145 5.31 27.42 -7.45
CA PHE A 145 4.65 26.54 -8.41
C PHE A 145 5.65 25.50 -8.91
N ILE A 146 5.30 24.23 -8.74
CA ILE A 146 6.05 23.09 -9.24
C ILE A 146 5.07 22.08 -9.85
N ASP A 147 5.52 21.42 -10.90
CA ASP A 147 4.81 20.42 -11.68
C ASP A 147 5.68 19.16 -11.83
N PHE A 148 5.13 18.10 -12.40
CA PHE A 148 5.88 16.87 -12.67
C PHE A 148 6.93 17.03 -13.78
N ASP A 149 6.79 18.05 -14.64
CA ASP A 149 7.72 18.33 -15.75
C ASP A 149 9.04 18.96 -15.29
N LYS A 150 9.11 19.50 -14.06
CA LYS A 150 10.37 19.89 -13.45
C LYS A 150 11.33 18.71 -13.45
N GLN A 151 12.49 18.87 -14.11
CA GLN A 151 13.47 17.80 -14.35
C GLN A 151 13.70 16.85 -13.14
N SER A 152 13.91 17.41 -11.95
CA SER A 152 14.15 16.62 -10.72
C SER A 152 12.99 15.73 -10.27
N LEU A 153 11.76 16.01 -10.71
CA LEU A 153 10.55 15.21 -10.47
C LEU A 153 10.32 14.25 -11.64
N SER A 154 10.52 14.70 -12.88
CA SER A 154 10.48 13.85 -14.07
C SER A 154 11.44 12.66 -13.94
N ASP A 155 12.69 12.90 -13.56
CA ASP A 155 13.70 11.84 -13.36
C ASP A 155 13.24 10.83 -12.29
N LYS A 156 12.51 11.28 -11.26
CA LYS A 156 11.97 10.39 -10.24
C LYS A 156 10.79 9.58 -10.77
N CYS A 157 9.93 10.17 -11.60
CA CYS A 157 8.86 9.45 -12.27
C CYS A 157 9.39 8.31 -13.13
N ASP A 158 10.45 8.55 -13.90
CA ASP A 158 11.05 7.51 -14.75
C ASP A 158 11.61 6.32 -13.93
N ASN A 159 11.89 6.51 -12.64
CA ASN A 159 12.32 5.44 -11.73
C ASN A 159 11.15 4.70 -11.04
N LEU A 160 9.89 5.08 -11.29
CA LEU A 160 8.70 4.47 -10.68
C LEU A 160 8.08 3.32 -11.51
N ASN A 161 8.55 3.06 -12.73
CA ASN A 161 7.93 2.06 -13.60
C ASN A 161 8.90 0.94 -14.02
N GLU A 162 8.52 -0.29 -13.70
CA GLU A 162 9.19 -1.51 -14.15
C GLU A 162 8.56 -2.09 -15.42
N TYR A 163 7.31 -1.72 -15.71
CA TYR A 163 6.57 -2.16 -16.89
C TYR A 163 6.65 -1.11 -18.00
N LYS A 164 6.48 -1.57 -19.25
CA LYS A 164 6.54 -0.74 -20.46
C LYS A 164 5.81 0.58 -20.27
N LYS A 165 6.57 1.68 -20.29
CA LYS A 165 6.06 3.03 -20.50
C LYS A 165 5.22 3.00 -21.78
N LEU A 166 3.97 3.47 -21.73
CA LEU A 166 3.23 3.71 -22.96
C LEU A 166 4.01 4.75 -23.77
N GLU A 167 4.07 4.58 -25.08
CA GLU A 167 4.64 5.60 -25.95
C GLU A 167 3.91 6.92 -25.66
N ASP A 168 4.67 7.99 -25.42
CA ASP A 168 4.20 9.34 -25.08
C ASP A 168 3.63 9.59 -23.65
N SER A 169 3.81 8.69 -22.67
CA SER A 169 3.41 8.98 -21.28
C SER A 169 4.17 10.19 -20.68
N SER A 170 3.43 11.17 -20.17
CA SER A 170 4.00 12.29 -19.40
C SER A 170 4.51 11.83 -18.03
N PRO A 171 5.40 12.59 -17.37
CA PRO A 171 5.82 12.29 -16.00
C PRO A 171 4.66 12.17 -15.00
N ARG A 172 3.58 12.93 -15.21
CA ARG A 172 2.34 12.86 -14.42
C ARG A 172 1.64 11.51 -14.61
N ASP A 173 1.51 11.05 -15.86
CA ASP A 173 0.87 9.76 -16.18
C ASP A 173 1.64 8.60 -15.54
N ILE A 174 2.98 8.62 -15.63
CA ILE A 174 3.83 7.61 -15.01
C ILE A 174 3.63 7.56 -13.49
N PHE A 175 3.51 8.73 -12.85
CA PHE A 175 3.25 8.80 -11.41
C PHE A 175 1.88 8.21 -11.06
N ILE A 176 0.83 8.56 -11.79
CA ILE A 176 -0.54 8.06 -11.56
C ILE A 176 -0.59 6.54 -11.77
N ASP A 177 0.04 6.04 -12.83
CA ASP A 177 0.12 4.60 -13.12
C ASP A 177 0.85 3.84 -12.02
N ALA A 178 1.96 4.38 -11.51
CA ALA A 178 2.68 3.79 -10.39
C ALA A 178 1.83 3.75 -9.12
N VAL A 179 1.09 4.82 -8.81
CA VAL A 179 0.16 4.88 -7.67
C VAL A 179 -0.93 3.81 -7.81
N PHE A 180 -1.50 3.69 -9.01
CA PHE A 180 -2.55 2.72 -9.29
C PHE A 180 -2.04 1.28 -9.12
N ARG A 181 -0.88 0.96 -9.70
CA ARG A 181 -0.21 -0.35 -9.54
C ARG A 181 0.10 -0.67 -8.08
N LEU A 182 0.67 0.28 -7.33
CA LEU A 182 0.98 0.09 -5.91
C LEU A 182 -0.27 -0.11 -5.07
N SER A 183 -1.34 0.62 -5.37
CA SER A 183 -2.65 0.44 -4.73
C SER A 183 -3.20 -0.96 -4.99
N GLY A 184 -3.08 -1.45 -6.24
CA GLY A 184 -3.42 -2.82 -6.62
C GLY A 184 -2.65 -3.86 -5.82
N ILE A 185 -1.31 -3.74 -5.74
CA ILE A 185 -0.46 -4.64 -4.95
C ILE A 185 -0.88 -4.68 -3.47
N ILE A 186 -1.11 -3.51 -2.86
CA ILE A 186 -1.52 -3.44 -1.44
C ILE A 186 -2.90 -4.08 -1.25
N TYR A 187 -3.83 -3.83 -2.18
CA TYR A 187 -5.17 -4.38 -2.14
C TYR A 187 -5.18 -5.90 -2.30
N THR A 188 -4.49 -6.45 -3.30
CA THR A 188 -4.43 -7.91 -3.51
C THR A 188 -3.75 -8.59 -2.33
N THR A 189 -2.63 -8.04 -1.85
CA THR A 189 -1.97 -8.56 -0.64
C THR A 189 -2.93 -8.55 0.54
N ARG A 190 -3.70 -7.47 0.72
CA ARG A 190 -4.72 -7.40 1.77
C ARG A 190 -5.77 -8.48 1.59
N LEU A 191 -6.22 -8.81 0.38
CA LEU A 191 -7.20 -9.89 0.17
C LEU A 191 -6.63 -11.26 0.53
N GLU A 192 -5.37 -11.53 0.17
CA GLU A 192 -4.70 -12.82 0.34
C GLU A 192 -4.31 -13.16 1.78
N ILE A 193 -4.15 -12.14 2.65
CA ILE A 193 -3.73 -12.39 4.04
C ILE A 193 -4.90 -12.72 4.96
N ASP A 194 -4.64 -13.63 5.89
CA ASP A 194 -5.49 -13.89 7.04
C ASP A 194 -5.16 -12.97 8.21
N GLU A 195 -6.17 -12.71 9.03
CA GLU A 195 -6.03 -11.97 10.27
C GLU A 195 -5.27 -12.79 11.32
N ARG A 196 -4.37 -12.15 12.06
CA ARG A 196 -3.68 -12.79 13.18
C ARG A 196 -4.62 -12.94 14.37
N GLN A 197 -4.55 -14.08 15.04
CA GLN A 197 -5.24 -14.31 16.29
C GLN A 197 -4.32 -14.01 17.48
N GLU A 198 -4.92 -13.50 18.55
CA GLU A 198 -4.24 -13.36 19.83
C GLU A 198 -3.81 -14.75 20.33
N LYS A 199 -2.59 -14.87 20.85
CA LYS A 199 -2.11 -16.13 21.43
C LYS A 199 -2.78 -16.36 22.77
N ASN A 200 -3.24 -17.58 23.05
CA ASN A 200 -3.67 -17.90 24.40
C ASN A 200 -2.48 -17.92 25.36
N ASP A 201 -2.67 -17.46 26.58
CA ASP A 201 -1.65 -17.57 27.65
C ASP A 201 -1.19 -19.01 27.87
N ARG A 202 -2.08 -19.99 27.65
CA ARG A 202 -1.78 -21.42 27.74
C ARG A 202 -0.81 -21.90 26.66
N ASP A 203 -0.80 -21.25 25.50
CA ASP A 203 0.13 -21.54 24.40
C ASP A 203 1.49 -20.85 24.59
N SER A 204 1.62 -20.00 25.62
CA SER A 204 2.86 -19.29 25.97
C SER A 204 3.80 -20.11 26.86
N TYR A 205 3.38 -21.28 27.34
CA TYR A 205 4.27 -22.27 27.95
C TYR A 205 5.08 -22.97 26.86
N GLN A 206 6.01 -22.24 26.26
CA GLN A 206 6.93 -22.76 25.26
C GLN A 206 7.96 -23.64 25.96
N PHE A 207 7.78 -24.95 25.83
CA PHE A 207 8.77 -25.98 26.11
C PHE A 207 9.21 -26.06 27.57
N ASP A 208 8.49 -26.86 28.36
CA ASP A 208 9.06 -27.40 29.60
C ASP A 208 9.65 -28.79 29.36
N ILE A 209 10.98 -28.87 29.29
CA ILE A 209 11.69 -30.16 29.16
C ILE A 209 11.33 -31.14 30.31
N ARG A 210 10.87 -30.62 31.46
CA ARG A 210 10.41 -31.42 32.61
C ARG A 210 9.06 -32.07 32.37
N GLU A 211 8.22 -31.52 31.50
CA GLU A 211 6.97 -32.15 31.08
C GLU A 211 7.20 -33.26 30.04
N LEU A 212 8.26 -33.13 29.24
CA LEU A 212 8.65 -34.15 28.26
C LEU A 212 9.45 -35.31 28.88
N ILE A 213 10.13 -35.08 30.01
CA ILE A 213 10.97 -36.06 30.70
C ILE A 213 10.44 -36.20 32.14
N PRO A 214 9.64 -37.24 32.45
CA PRO A 214 8.94 -37.41 33.73
C PRO A 214 9.85 -37.33 34.98
N ASP A 215 11.11 -37.72 34.83
CA ASP A 215 12.12 -37.75 35.90
C ASP A 215 13.28 -36.78 35.64
N PHE A 216 13.09 -35.74 34.81
CA PHE A 216 14.18 -34.84 34.36
C PHE A 216 15.10 -34.40 35.50
N LYS A 217 14.51 -33.96 36.61
CA LYS A 217 15.28 -33.48 37.77
C LYS A 217 16.17 -34.56 38.37
N LYS A 218 15.68 -35.80 38.43
CA LYS A 218 16.41 -36.95 38.98
C LYS A 218 17.53 -37.39 38.03
N GLU A 219 17.25 -37.48 36.73
CA GLU A 219 18.25 -37.83 35.72
C GLU A 219 19.34 -36.76 35.62
N PHE A 220 18.96 -35.48 35.60
CA PHE A 220 19.89 -34.35 35.60
C PHE A 220 20.81 -34.37 36.81
N LEU A 221 20.27 -34.59 38.02
CA LEU A 221 21.07 -34.70 39.25
C LEU A 221 21.99 -35.92 39.25
N LYS A 222 21.56 -37.04 38.64
CA LYS A 222 22.39 -38.24 38.51
C LYS A 222 23.58 -37.97 37.59
N GLU A 223 23.35 -37.39 36.42
CA GLU A 223 24.41 -37.03 35.46
C GLU A 223 25.38 -36.01 36.06
N LEU A 224 24.87 -34.96 36.73
CA LEU A 224 25.72 -33.97 37.42
C LEU A 224 26.63 -34.61 38.47
N LYS A 225 26.10 -35.52 39.30
CA LYS A 225 26.90 -36.25 40.30
C LYS A 225 27.96 -37.15 39.65
N GLY A 226 27.62 -37.79 38.54
CA GLY A 226 28.58 -38.58 37.76
C GLY A 226 29.72 -37.71 37.22
N TYR A 227 29.39 -36.53 36.69
CA TYR A 227 30.36 -35.59 36.15
C TYR A 227 31.32 -35.06 37.21
N ILE A 228 30.80 -34.65 38.38
CA ILE A 228 31.62 -34.15 39.50
C ILE A 228 32.62 -35.22 39.99
N LYS A 229 32.18 -36.47 40.11
CA LYS A 229 33.05 -37.59 40.53
C LYS A 229 34.17 -37.93 39.56
N ASN A 230 34.05 -37.54 38.29
CA ASN A 230 35.09 -37.80 37.28
C ASN A 230 36.11 -36.64 37.19
N ILE A 231 35.91 -35.56 37.93
CA ILE A 231 36.81 -34.39 38.01
C ILE A 231 37.65 -34.41 39.30
N GLU A 232 37.21 -35.13 40.33
CA GLU A 232 38.00 -35.48 41.53
C GLU A 232 38.96 -36.65 41.28
#